data_AF-A0A453GRD0-F1
#
_entry.id   AF-A0A453GRD0-F1
#
_cell.length_a   1.000
_cell.length_b   1.000
_cell.length_c   1.000
_cell.angle_alpha   90.00
_cell.angle_beta   90.00
_cell.angle_gamma   90.00
#
_symmetry.space_group_name_H-M   'P 1'
#
loop_
_entity.id
_entity.type
_entity.pdbx_description
1 polymer ?
#
loop_
_entity_poly.entity_id
_entity_poly.type
_entity_poly.pdbx_seq_one_letter_code
_entity_poly.pdbx_strand_id
1 'polypeptide(L)'
;MENDPKPCAAVKGTQVMVENLFYNMVARRKTLQNSNDDYPKIVDFISRFAVHHINVNFSCRKHGANRADVHSGSTSSRLDAIRNVYGASVVRDLMEIQVSDENAVDEIFKMDGFISNANYVAKKTTMILFINDRLVDCTSLKRATEFVYSAILPQASKPFIYMSINLPPEHVDVNIHPTKKEVSLLNQERIIEKIKDAIEEKLMNCNNTRIFQTQALNSSALTQANTRKDKGTEVSTPTGEKSQKIPVSQMVRTDPRDPSGRLHTYWQGQTSNLEKKSGLVAVRYDLH
;
A
#
# COMPACT_ATOMS: atom_id res chain seq x y z
N MET A 1 27.54 -24.29 36.50
CA MET A 1 28.29 -24.72 35.32
C MET A 1 27.44 -24.80 34.04
N GLU A 2 26.10 -24.72 34.10
CA GLU A 2 25.26 -24.78 32.89
C GLU A 2 25.08 -23.42 32.17
N ASN A 3 25.57 -22.33 32.77
CA ASN A 3 25.41 -20.96 32.26
C ASN A 3 26.71 -20.31 31.74
N ASP A 4 27.82 -21.05 31.71
CA ASP A 4 29.09 -20.50 31.21
C ASP A 4 29.12 -20.52 29.67
N PRO A 5 29.65 -19.46 29.02
CA PRO A 5 29.68 -19.36 27.58
C PRO A 5 30.52 -20.50 26.98
N LYS A 6 29.94 -21.19 26.00
CA LYS A 6 30.61 -22.27 25.26
C LYS A 6 31.14 -21.73 23.92
N PRO A 7 32.35 -22.13 23.49
CA PRO A 7 32.85 -21.75 22.18
C PRO A 7 31.94 -22.32 21.09
N CYS A 8 31.54 -21.47 20.14
CA CYS A 8 30.73 -21.85 18.98
C CYS A 8 31.24 -21.17 17.71
N ALA A 9 31.00 -21.78 16.55
CA ALA A 9 31.30 -21.16 15.27
C ALA A 9 30.25 -20.11 14.94
N ALA A 10 30.68 -18.88 14.67
CA ALA A 10 29.80 -17.78 14.28
C ALA A 10 30.52 -16.78 13.38
N VAL A 11 29.76 -16.08 12.54
CA VAL A 11 30.26 -14.91 11.80
C VAL A 11 30.25 -13.69 12.72
N LYS A 12 31.04 -12.65 12.41
CA LYS A 12 31.04 -11.38 13.15
C LYS A 12 29.61 -10.83 13.27
N GLY A 13 29.14 -10.67 14.51
CA GLY A 13 27.81 -10.21 14.85
C GLY A 13 27.30 -10.87 16.11
N THR A 14 26.02 -10.70 16.40
CA THR A 14 25.35 -11.31 17.55
C THR A 14 24.07 -11.98 17.09
N GLN A 15 23.93 -13.27 17.37
CA GLN A 15 22.68 -13.98 17.19
C GLN A 15 22.02 -14.18 18.56
N VAL A 16 20.78 -13.71 18.69
CA VAL A 16 19.98 -13.94 19.89
C VAL A 16 18.85 -14.89 19.52
N MET A 17 18.80 -16.03 20.21
CA MET A 17 17.72 -17.01 20.07
C MET A 17 16.87 -16.99 21.34
N VAL A 18 15.58 -16.72 21.19
CA VAL A 18 14.62 -16.69 22.29
C VAL A 18 13.62 -17.80 22.10
N GLU A 19 13.68 -18.81 22.96
CA GLU A 19 12.79 -19.97 22.95
C GLU A 19 11.92 -20.00 24.21
N ASN A 20 10.74 -20.62 24.10
CA ASN A 20 9.82 -20.79 25.23
C ASN A 20 9.47 -19.47 25.95
N LEU A 21 9.14 -18.43 25.18
CA LEU A 21 8.77 -17.12 25.72
C LEU A 21 7.60 -17.25 26.73
N PHE A 22 7.78 -16.71 27.93
CA PHE A 22 6.84 -16.81 29.07
C PHE A 22 6.62 -18.23 29.62
N TYR A 23 7.58 -19.16 29.50
CA TYR A 23 7.48 -20.50 30.08
C TYR A 23 7.16 -20.49 31.58
N ASN A 24 7.68 -19.51 32.32
CA ASN A 24 7.50 -19.33 33.77
C ASN A 24 6.35 -18.38 34.14
N MET A 25 5.61 -17.82 33.18
CA MET A 25 4.50 -16.88 33.41
C MET A 25 3.23 -17.35 32.70
N VAL A 26 2.52 -18.31 33.32
CA VAL A 26 1.33 -18.97 32.74
C VAL A 26 0.26 -17.98 32.27
N ALA A 27 -0.01 -16.92 33.05
CA ALA A 27 -1.01 -15.91 32.68
C ALA A 27 -0.64 -15.17 31.38
N ARG A 28 0.63 -14.76 31.22
CA ARG A 28 1.10 -14.09 29.99
C ARG A 28 1.13 -15.05 28.81
N ARG A 29 1.56 -16.30 29.03
CA ARG A 29 1.55 -17.33 27.98
C ARG A 29 0.16 -17.57 27.41
N LYS A 30 -0.90 -17.57 28.24
CA LYS A 30 -2.29 -17.70 27.76
C LYS A 30 -2.71 -16.57 26.82
N THR A 31 -2.21 -15.35 27.01
CA THR A 31 -2.53 -14.21 26.13
C THR A 31 -1.87 -14.26 24.74
N LEU A 32 -0.82 -15.08 24.57
CA LEU A 32 -0.02 -15.20 23.34
C LEU A 32 -0.31 -16.50 22.55
N GLN A 33 -1.45 -17.13 22.81
CA GLN A 33 -1.76 -18.45 22.25
C GLN A 33 -1.97 -18.44 20.73
N ASN A 34 -2.30 -17.30 20.11
CA ASN A 34 -2.55 -17.24 18.68
C ASN A 34 -1.39 -16.63 17.90
N SER A 35 -0.48 -17.48 17.40
CA SER A 35 0.65 -17.05 16.57
C SER A 35 0.23 -16.27 15.32
N ASN A 36 -0.98 -16.50 14.80
CA ASN A 36 -1.47 -15.79 13.62
C ASN A 36 -1.83 -14.33 13.92
N ASP A 37 -2.10 -13.97 15.18
CA ASP A 37 -2.39 -12.59 15.58
C ASP A 37 -1.11 -11.80 15.91
N ASP A 38 -0.08 -12.48 16.41
CA ASP A 38 1.15 -11.83 16.86
C ASP A 38 2.20 -11.69 15.75
N TYR A 39 2.29 -12.65 14.83
CA TYR A 39 3.24 -12.56 13.73
C TYR A 39 3.04 -11.29 12.86
N PRO A 40 1.80 -10.90 12.46
CA PRO A 40 1.58 -9.64 11.76
C PRO A 40 2.03 -8.40 12.55
N LYS A 41 2.00 -8.43 13.88
CA LYS A 41 2.50 -7.32 14.72
C LYS A 41 4.02 -7.23 14.67
N ILE A 42 4.71 -8.37 14.63
CA ILE A 42 6.18 -8.44 14.47
C ILE A 42 6.56 -7.92 13.09
N VAL A 43 5.85 -8.36 12.04
CA VAL A 43 6.03 -7.89 10.66
C VAL A 43 5.80 -6.38 10.55
N ASP A 44 4.73 -5.84 11.17
CA ASP A 44 4.47 -4.39 11.19
C ASP A 44 5.59 -3.63 11.92
N PHE A 45 6.05 -4.15 13.07
CA PHE A 45 7.15 -3.53 13.82
C PHE A 45 8.44 -3.45 12.98
N ILE A 46 8.86 -4.57 12.38
CA ILE A 46 10.09 -4.61 11.56
C ILE A 46 9.93 -3.75 10.31
N SER A 47 8.75 -3.76 9.68
CA SER A 47 8.42 -2.89 8.54
C SER A 47 8.63 -1.41 8.83
N ARG A 48 8.22 -0.94 10.02
CA ARG A 48 8.39 0.46 10.43
C ARG A 48 9.86 0.86 10.56
N PHE A 49 10.68 0.01 11.19
CA PHE A 49 12.13 0.24 11.29
C PHE A 49 12.82 0.17 9.93
N ALA A 50 12.41 -0.76 9.06
CA ALA A 50 12.93 -0.91 7.71
C ALA A 50 12.70 0.33 6.84
N VAL A 51 11.56 1.01 7.02
CA VAL A 51 11.27 2.29 6.34
C VAL A 51 12.12 3.43 6.90
N HIS A 52 12.35 3.47 8.21
CA HIS A 52 13.07 4.59 8.84
C HIS A 52 14.59 4.50 8.65
N HIS A 53 15.19 3.33 8.82
CA HIS A 53 16.64 3.13 8.66
C HIS A 53 17.01 2.59 7.27
N ILE A 54 17.07 3.48 6.29
CA ILE A 54 17.37 3.13 4.88
C ILE A 54 18.79 2.54 4.66
N ASN A 55 19.71 2.77 5.60
CA ASN A 55 21.09 2.29 5.55
C ASN A 55 21.25 0.87 6.12
N VAL A 56 20.17 0.25 6.59
CA VAL A 56 20.18 -1.06 7.24
C VAL A 56 19.24 -2.01 6.50
N ASN A 57 19.70 -3.23 6.26
CA ASN A 57 18.89 -4.26 5.61
C ASN A 57 18.10 -5.02 6.65
N PHE A 58 16.77 -5.10 6.48
CA PHE A 58 15.90 -5.87 7.36
C PHE A 58 15.33 -7.09 6.62
N SER A 59 15.22 -8.20 7.34
CA SER A 59 14.56 -9.41 6.87
C SER A 59 13.72 -10.00 7.99
N CYS A 60 12.44 -10.27 7.71
CA CYS A 60 11.54 -10.97 8.61
C CYS A 60 10.87 -12.11 7.87
N ARG A 61 10.94 -13.33 8.41
CA ARG A 61 10.28 -14.51 7.86
C ARG A 61 9.74 -15.41 8.96
N LYS A 62 8.65 -16.10 8.66
CA LYS A 62 8.14 -17.17 9.52
C LYS A 62 9.09 -18.37 9.42
N HIS A 63 9.23 -19.12 10.51
CA HIS A 63 10.04 -20.33 10.50
C HIS A 63 9.53 -21.32 9.44
N GLY A 64 10.45 -21.91 8.67
CA GLY A 64 10.13 -22.81 7.55
C GLY A 64 9.60 -22.12 6.29
N ALA A 65 9.38 -20.80 6.28
CA ALA A 65 8.97 -20.09 5.08
C ALA A 65 10.16 -19.82 4.15
N ASN A 66 9.96 -20.11 2.86
CA ASN A 66 10.98 -19.89 1.83
C ASN A 66 11.14 -18.40 1.46
N ARG A 67 10.10 -17.59 1.71
CA ARG A 67 10.10 -16.15 1.42
C ARG A 67 10.00 -15.35 2.71
N ALA A 68 10.68 -14.21 2.72
CA ALA A 68 10.56 -13.21 3.77
C ALA A 68 9.32 -12.35 3.51
N ASP A 69 8.58 -12.05 4.57
CA ASP A 69 7.42 -11.14 4.54
C ASP A 69 7.88 -9.68 4.55
N VAL A 70 9.03 -9.40 5.18
CA VAL A 70 9.72 -8.11 5.06
C VAL A 70 11.10 -8.38 4.50
N HIS A 71 11.44 -7.68 3.42
CA HIS A 71 12.79 -7.64 2.90
C HIS A 71 13.09 -6.22 2.43
N SER A 72 13.89 -5.48 3.20
CA SER A 72 14.45 -4.21 2.75
C SER A 72 15.93 -4.39 2.46
N GLY A 73 16.34 -4.04 1.24
CA GLY A 73 17.74 -3.75 0.94
C GLY A 73 18.08 -2.32 1.33
N SER A 74 19.36 -1.98 1.35
CA SER A 74 19.84 -0.62 1.54
C SER A 74 19.38 0.20 0.35
N THR A 75 18.59 1.25 0.61
CA THR A 75 18.01 2.08 -0.45
C THR A 75 18.61 3.48 -0.45
N SER A 76 18.63 4.10 -1.63
CA SER A 76 19.06 5.49 -1.81
C SER A 76 18.08 6.50 -1.22
N SER A 77 16.78 6.17 -1.20
CA SER A 77 15.74 7.06 -0.70
C SER A 77 14.76 6.33 0.23
N ARG A 78 14.07 7.13 1.05
CA ARG A 78 13.03 6.61 1.94
C ARG A 78 11.75 6.23 1.21
N LEU A 79 11.45 6.89 0.10
CA LEU A 79 10.36 6.49 -0.79
C LEU A 79 10.60 5.08 -1.36
N ASP A 80 11.85 4.73 -1.69
CA ASP A 80 12.19 3.38 -2.14
C ASP A 80 12.03 2.34 -1.02
N ALA A 81 12.40 2.70 0.21
CA ALA A 81 12.16 1.83 1.36
C ALA A 81 10.65 1.60 1.60
N ILE A 82 9.82 2.65 1.52
CA ILE A 82 8.36 2.51 1.60
C ILE A 82 7.83 1.66 0.44
N ARG A 83 8.37 1.81 -0.78
CA ARG A 83 7.99 0.99 -1.95
C ARG A 83 8.26 -0.48 -1.69
N ASN A 84 9.41 -0.81 -1.14
CA ASN A 84 9.83 -2.19 -0.89
C ASN A 84 9.00 -2.87 0.20
N VAL A 85 8.61 -2.12 1.23
CA VAL A 85 7.90 -2.66 2.40
C VAL A 85 6.39 -2.63 2.24
N TYR A 86 5.82 -1.51 1.77
CA TYR A 86 4.38 -1.29 1.66
C TYR A 86 3.83 -1.37 0.23
N GLY A 87 4.71 -1.47 -0.77
CA GLY A 87 4.35 -1.65 -2.17
C GLY A 87 4.26 -0.34 -2.97
N ALA A 88 4.31 -0.50 -4.30
CA ALA A 88 4.30 0.62 -5.24
C ALA A 88 2.96 1.38 -5.28
N SER A 89 1.85 0.73 -4.91
CA SER A 89 0.53 1.36 -4.83
C SER A 89 0.49 2.48 -3.79
N VAL A 90 1.16 2.30 -2.65
CA VAL A 90 1.24 3.32 -1.60
C VAL A 90 2.05 4.50 -2.10
N VAL A 91 3.26 4.26 -2.61
CA VAL A 91 4.20 5.32 -3.01
C VAL A 91 3.67 6.23 -4.11
N ARG A 92 2.88 5.70 -5.05
CA ARG A 92 2.25 6.51 -6.11
C ARG A 92 1.36 7.62 -5.55
N ASP A 93 0.75 7.36 -4.39
CA ASP A 93 -0.20 8.26 -3.76
C ASP A 93 0.41 9.01 -2.56
N LEU A 94 1.74 8.99 -2.39
CA LEU A 94 2.44 9.74 -1.34
C LEU A 94 2.89 11.13 -1.80
N MET A 95 2.95 12.02 -0.82
CA MET A 95 3.36 13.41 -0.96
C MET A 95 4.35 13.73 0.14
N GLU A 96 5.45 14.40 -0.21
CA GLU A 96 6.42 14.87 0.76
C GLU A 96 5.90 16.09 1.52
N ILE A 97 6.13 16.08 2.83
CA ILE A 97 5.84 17.19 3.74
C ILE A 97 7.07 17.44 4.61
N GLN A 98 7.42 18.71 4.75
CA GLN A 98 8.50 19.18 5.60
C GLN A 98 7.95 20.34 6.43
N VAL A 99 8.19 20.29 7.74
CA VAL A 99 7.76 21.32 8.70
C VAL A 99 8.95 21.67 9.57
N SER A 100 9.33 22.94 9.59
CA SER A 100 10.34 23.45 10.51
C SER A 100 9.78 24.64 11.27
N ASP A 101 10.16 24.74 12.55
CA ASP A 101 9.91 25.92 13.36
C ASP A 101 11.21 26.66 13.64
N GLU A 102 11.55 27.60 12.76
CA GLU A 102 12.80 28.37 12.86
C GLU A 102 12.62 29.68 13.67
N ASN A 103 11.39 30.06 13.99
CA ASN A 103 11.07 31.36 14.59
C ASN A 103 10.96 31.33 16.13
N ALA A 104 11.09 30.17 16.77
CA ALA A 104 11.05 30.05 18.22
C ALA A 104 12.47 30.01 18.79
N VAL A 105 12.81 31.01 19.61
CA VAL A 105 14.11 31.15 20.30
C VAL A 105 14.45 29.91 21.17
N ASP A 106 13.45 29.10 21.52
CA ASP A 106 13.60 27.92 22.38
C ASP A 106 13.12 26.58 21.76
N GLU A 107 12.44 26.56 20.61
CA GLU A 107 11.74 25.35 20.12
C GLU A 107 12.05 25.01 18.66
N ILE A 108 13.29 24.60 18.42
CA ILE A 108 13.71 24.13 17.10
C ILE A 108 13.22 22.69 16.93
N PHE A 109 12.08 22.50 16.25
CA PHE A 109 11.73 21.16 15.75
C PHE A 109 11.78 21.13 14.22
N LYS A 110 12.24 20.00 13.71
CA LYS A 110 12.19 19.67 12.28
C LYS A 110 11.45 18.38 12.10
N MET A 111 10.51 18.38 11.17
CA MET A 111 9.74 17.21 10.79
C MET A 111 9.87 17.00 9.28
N ASP A 112 10.31 15.80 8.90
CA ASP A 112 10.34 15.34 7.52
C ASP A 112 9.38 14.14 7.41
N GLY A 113 8.56 14.08 6.37
CA GLY A 113 7.55 13.04 6.26
C GLY A 113 6.98 12.82 4.87
N PHE A 114 6.21 11.73 4.78
CA PHE A 114 5.41 11.40 3.60
C PHE A 114 3.98 11.13 4.04
N ILE A 115 3.04 11.79 3.39
CA ILE A 115 1.61 11.68 3.69
C ILE A 115 0.86 11.26 2.43
N SER A 116 -0.19 10.47 2.59
CA SER A 116 -1.02 10.06 1.45
C SER A 116 -1.89 11.21 0.93
N ASN A 117 -2.04 11.29 -0.39
CA ASN A 117 -2.98 12.20 -1.04
C ASN A 117 -4.44 11.71 -0.87
N ALA A 118 -5.41 12.48 -1.40
CA ALA A 118 -6.82 12.13 -1.29
C ALA A 118 -7.28 10.92 -2.16
N ASN A 119 -6.43 10.41 -3.06
CA ASN A 119 -6.73 9.21 -3.88
C ASN A 119 -6.39 7.91 -3.16
N TYR A 120 -5.59 7.98 -2.10
CA TYR A 120 -5.20 6.80 -1.35
C TYR A 120 -6.41 6.22 -0.61
N VAL A 121 -6.65 4.91 -0.83
CA VAL A 121 -7.74 4.18 -0.18
C VAL A 121 -7.15 3.02 0.61
N ALA A 122 -7.34 3.05 1.92
CA ALA A 122 -7.04 1.96 2.82
C ALA A 122 -8.11 1.81 3.89
N LYS A 123 -8.26 0.58 4.40
CA LYS A 123 -9.24 0.25 5.46
C LYS A 123 -8.77 0.67 6.86
N LYS A 124 -7.45 0.80 7.06
CA LYS A 124 -6.83 1.08 8.36
C LYS A 124 -5.78 2.18 8.21
N THR A 125 -5.74 3.09 9.19
CA THR A 125 -4.70 4.12 9.27
C THR A 125 -3.36 3.45 9.58
N THR A 126 -2.38 3.69 8.70
CA THR A 126 -0.99 3.32 8.93
C THR A 126 -0.24 4.60 9.26
N MET A 127 0.16 4.75 10.52
CA MET A 127 0.94 5.90 10.99
C MET A 127 2.26 5.39 11.55
N ILE A 128 3.35 5.87 10.94
CA ILE A 128 4.72 5.55 11.31
C ILE A 128 5.33 6.85 11.82
N LEU A 129 5.53 6.94 13.13
CA LEU A 129 6.09 8.12 13.78
C LEU A 129 7.43 7.75 14.43
N PHE A 130 8.47 8.45 14.01
CA PHE A 130 9.77 8.41 14.66
C PHE A 130 10.08 9.75 15.31
N ILE A 131 10.58 9.71 16.54
CA ILE A 131 11.07 10.88 17.27
C ILE A 131 12.49 10.57 17.72
N ASN A 132 13.48 11.32 17.22
CA ASN A 132 14.90 11.10 17.51
C ASN A 132 15.31 9.62 17.33
N ASP A 133 14.98 9.06 16.16
CA ASP A 133 15.23 7.66 15.77
C ASP A 133 14.52 6.58 16.61
N ARG A 134 13.55 6.95 17.44
CA ARG A 134 12.72 6.00 18.19
C ARG A 134 11.33 5.88 17.59
N LEU A 135 10.84 4.66 17.43
CA LEU A 135 9.45 4.41 17.06
C LEU A 135 8.52 4.78 18.23
N VAL A 136 7.62 5.73 18.00
CA VAL A 136 6.72 6.28 19.02
C VAL A 136 5.27 6.11 18.59
N ASP A 137 4.42 5.71 19.53
CA ASP A 137 2.97 5.72 19.35
C ASP A 137 2.38 6.98 20.02
N CYS A 138 1.88 7.93 19.22
CA CYS A 138 1.22 9.14 19.72
C CYS A 138 -0.26 9.16 19.32
N THR A 139 -1.15 8.88 20.28
CA THR A 139 -2.59 8.79 20.03
C THR A 139 -3.21 10.15 19.72
N SER A 140 -2.75 11.22 20.36
CA SER A 140 -3.22 12.59 20.12
C SER A 140 -2.91 13.06 18.69
N LEU A 141 -1.67 12.89 18.23
CA LEU A 141 -1.27 13.23 16.86
C LEU A 141 -2.00 12.37 15.82
N LYS A 142 -2.18 11.08 16.11
CA LYS A 142 -2.97 10.18 15.24
C LYS A 142 -4.40 10.68 15.07
N ARG A 143 -5.09 11.03 16.18
CA ARG A 143 -6.46 11.54 16.15
C ARG A 143 -6.55 12.88 15.41
N ALA A 144 -5.64 13.80 15.68
CA ALA A 144 -5.58 15.10 15.01
C ALA A 144 -5.41 14.94 13.49
N THR A 145 -4.51 14.05 13.07
CA THR A 145 -4.28 13.80 11.65
C THR A 145 -5.50 13.12 11.00
N GLU A 146 -6.09 12.11 11.63
CA GLU A 146 -7.32 11.47 11.12
C GLU A 146 -8.49 12.46 11.00
N PHE A 147 -8.58 13.45 11.89
CA PHE A 147 -9.59 14.50 11.82
C PHE A 147 -9.42 15.37 10.56
N VAL A 148 -8.21 15.84 10.24
CA VAL A 148 -7.94 16.60 9.00
C VAL A 148 -8.31 15.78 7.76
N TYR A 149 -7.90 14.52 7.74
CA TYR A 149 -8.21 13.63 6.62
C TYR A 149 -9.71 13.34 6.48
N SER A 150 -10.47 13.33 7.58
CA SER A 150 -11.92 13.06 7.52
C SER A 150 -12.72 14.13 6.78
N ALA A 151 -12.19 15.36 6.68
CA ALA A 151 -12.80 16.44 5.91
C ALA A 151 -12.55 16.32 4.39
N ILE A 152 -11.53 15.56 3.99
CA ILE A 152 -11.01 15.53 2.61
C ILE A 152 -11.21 14.17 1.94
N LEU A 153 -11.09 13.07 2.69
CA LEU A 153 -11.22 11.72 2.17
C LEU A 153 -12.69 11.27 2.06
N PRO A 154 -13.02 10.44 1.06
CA PRO A 154 -14.31 9.75 1.00
C PRO A 154 -14.57 8.92 2.26
N GLN A 155 -15.84 8.80 2.63
CA GLN A 155 -16.29 8.05 3.81
C GLN A 155 -15.70 6.63 3.79
N ALA A 156 -15.05 6.24 4.90
CA ALA A 156 -14.35 4.96 5.14
C ALA A 156 -12.91 4.79 4.62
N SER A 157 -12.30 5.80 3.98
CA SER A 157 -10.86 5.74 3.65
C SER A 157 -9.98 6.22 4.81
N LYS A 158 -8.83 5.58 5.01
CA LYS A 158 -7.84 5.93 6.04
C LYS A 158 -6.48 6.28 5.42
N PRO A 159 -5.74 7.24 6.00
CA PRO A 159 -4.50 7.72 5.42
C PRO A 159 -3.30 6.81 5.74
N PHE A 160 -2.26 6.94 4.91
CA PHE A 160 -0.91 6.48 5.20
C PHE A 160 -0.04 7.68 5.56
N ILE A 161 0.65 7.61 6.69
CA ILE A 161 1.44 8.70 7.24
C ILE A 161 2.77 8.15 7.72
N TYR A 162 3.87 8.71 7.24
CA TYR A 162 5.21 8.52 7.76
C TYR A 162 5.75 9.89 8.19
N MET A 163 6.27 9.98 9.42
CA MET A 163 6.84 11.20 9.97
C MET A 163 8.09 10.89 10.79
N SER A 164 9.14 11.67 10.57
CA SER A 164 10.36 11.66 11.36
C SER A 164 10.53 13.05 11.96
N ILE A 165 10.38 13.14 13.27
CA ILE A 165 10.53 14.38 14.03
C ILE A 165 11.90 14.36 14.70
N ASN A 166 12.66 15.42 14.48
CA ASN A 166 13.91 15.70 15.15
C ASN A 166 13.72 16.87 16.10
N LEU A 167 14.03 16.63 17.37
CA LEU A 167 13.85 17.55 18.49
C LEU A 167 15.09 17.53 19.38
N PRO A 168 15.46 18.65 20.02
CA PRO A 168 16.47 18.64 21.07
C PRO A 168 16.10 17.63 22.18
N PRO A 169 17.06 16.87 22.72
CA PRO A 169 16.78 15.83 23.71
C PRO A 169 16.16 16.38 25.00
N GLU A 170 16.38 17.66 25.29
CA GLU A 170 15.79 18.38 26.44
C GLU A 170 14.27 18.52 26.34
N HIS A 171 13.72 18.49 25.13
CA HIS A 171 12.30 18.66 24.84
C HIS A 171 11.54 17.33 24.75
N VAL A 172 12.21 16.20 24.98
CA VAL A 172 11.63 14.86 24.86
C VAL A 172 11.92 14.06 26.12
N ASP A 173 10.87 13.80 26.92
CA ASP A 173 10.97 12.88 28.05
C ASP A 173 10.68 11.44 27.61
N VAL A 174 11.72 10.61 27.64
CA VAL A 174 11.71 9.19 27.24
C VAL A 174 11.45 8.26 28.43
N ASN A 175 11.41 8.77 29.66
CA ASN A 175 11.34 7.95 30.87
C ASN A 175 9.91 7.65 31.35
N ILE A 176 8.91 7.81 30.48
CA ILE A 176 7.50 7.76 30.88
C ILE A 176 6.91 6.35 30.79
N HIS A 177 7.34 5.55 29.81
CA HIS A 177 6.85 4.17 29.65
C HIS A 177 7.99 3.15 29.76
N PRO A 178 7.81 2.01 30.46
CA PRO A 178 8.85 0.97 30.60
C PRO A 178 9.41 0.44 29.28
N THR A 179 8.60 0.46 28.22
CA THR A 179 9.01 0.03 26.87
C THR A 179 9.46 1.18 25.97
N LYS A 180 9.47 2.43 26.47
CA LYS A 180 9.84 3.66 25.75
C LYS A 180 9.08 3.86 24.42
N LYS A 181 7.89 3.26 24.31
CA LYS A 181 6.99 3.37 23.14
C LYS A 181 6.24 4.70 23.11
N GLU A 182 6.11 5.33 24.27
CA GLU A 182 5.48 6.63 24.44
C GLU A 182 6.53 7.59 24.96
N VAL A 183 6.55 8.80 24.42
CA VAL A 183 7.39 9.93 24.85
C VAL A 183 6.46 11.09 25.11
N SER A 184 6.73 11.86 26.17
CA SER A 184 6.10 13.16 26.34
C SER A 184 6.98 14.20 25.67
N LEU A 185 6.34 15.03 24.87
CA LEU A 185 6.99 16.14 24.19
C LEU A 185 6.69 17.40 24.98
N LEU A 186 7.71 18.22 25.22
CA LEU A 186 7.50 19.59 25.64
C LEU A 186 6.69 20.30 24.54
N ASN A 187 5.61 20.97 24.92
CA ASN A 187 4.70 21.68 24.01
C ASN A 187 4.08 20.79 22.92
N GLN A 188 3.73 19.55 23.29
CA GLN A 188 3.08 18.58 22.41
C GLN A 188 1.89 19.15 21.63
N GLU A 189 1.03 19.96 22.26
CA GLU A 189 -0.15 20.55 21.62
C GLU A 189 0.23 21.46 20.45
N ARG A 190 1.23 22.32 20.65
CA ARG A 190 1.72 23.24 19.63
C ARG A 190 2.37 22.51 18.45
N ILE A 191 3.15 21.46 18.71
CA ILE A 191 3.74 20.62 17.66
C ILE A 191 2.63 19.95 16.85
N ILE A 192 1.60 19.40 17.53
CA ILE A 192 0.45 18.77 16.87
C ILE A 192 -0.29 19.78 15.98
N GLU A 193 -0.56 20.98 16.47
CA GLU A 193 -1.23 22.04 15.70
C GLU A 193 -0.42 22.41 14.44
N LYS A 194 0.89 22.62 14.57
CA LYS A 194 1.74 22.96 13.41
C LYS A 194 1.77 21.86 12.36
N ILE A 195 1.89 20.60 12.79
CA ILE A 195 1.85 19.46 11.85
C ILE A 195 0.47 19.37 11.19
N LYS A 196 -0.60 19.56 11.97
CA LYS A 196 -1.98 19.53 11.47
C LYS A 196 -2.18 20.59 10.39
N ASP A 197 -1.81 21.84 10.65
CA ASP A 197 -1.97 22.96 9.72
C ASP A 197 -1.16 22.73 8.43
N ALA A 198 0.07 22.23 8.55
CA ALA A 198 0.90 21.90 7.39
C ALA A 198 0.31 20.75 6.54
N ILE A 199 -0.28 19.73 7.17
CA ILE A 199 -0.96 18.64 6.47
C ILE A 199 -2.21 19.18 5.76
N GLU A 200 -3.00 20.01 6.42
CA GLU A 200 -4.20 20.63 5.86
C GLU A 200 -3.87 21.48 4.64
N GLU A 201 -2.89 22.38 4.76
CA GLU A 201 -2.41 23.22 3.66
C GLU A 201 -1.94 22.36 2.47
N LYS A 202 -1.13 21.33 2.75
CA LYS A 202 -0.61 20.44 1.70
C LYS A 202 -1.74 19.71 0.97
N LEU A 203 -2.73 19.19 1.70
CA LEU A 203 -3.85 18.47 1.10
C LEU A 203 -4.75 19.41 0.29
N MET A 204 -5.02 20.62 0.77
CA MET A 204 -5.83 21.61 0.06
C MET A 204 -5.16 22.06 -1.24
N ASN A 205 -3.86 22.35 -1.21
CA ASN A 205 -3.10 22.74 -2.41
C ASN A 205 -3.14 21.64 -3.48
N CYS A 206 -3.05 20.38 -3.08
CA CYS A 206 -3.06 19.25 -4.01
C CYS A 206 -4.46 18.89 -4.53
N ASN A 207 -5.50 19.32 -3.81
CA ASN A 207 -6.86 19.23 -4.29
C ASN A 207 -7.19 20.35 -5.30
N ASN A 208 -6.74 21.58 -5.04
CA ASN A 208 -6.93 22.71 -5.96
C ASN A 208 -6.26 22.48 -7.32
N THR A 209 -5.03 21.98 -7.35
CA THR A 209 -4.35 21.62 -8.60
C THR A 209 -5.17 20.62 -9.44
N ARG A 210 -5.92 19.72 -8.79
CA ARG A 210 -6.81 18.77 -9.48
C ARG A 210 -8.06 19.42 -10.05
N ILE A 211 -8.69 20.33 -9.34
CA ILE A 211 -9.86 21.06 -9.83
C ILE A 211 -9.48 21.87 -11.08
N PHE A 212 -8.32 22.53 -11.07
CA PHE A 212 -7.84 23.26 -12.24
C PHE A 212 -7.47 22.34 -13.42
N GLN A 213 -6.78 21.22 -13.17
CA GLN A 213 -6.39 20.29 -14.24
C GLN A 213 -7.60 19.58 -14.89
N THR A 214 -8.62 19.24 -14.10
CA THR A 214 -9.87 18.66 -14.63
C THR A 214 -10.67 19.67 -15.46
N GLN A 215 -10.69 20.95 -15.07
CA GLN A 215 -11.35 22.01 -15.85
C GLN A 215 -10.61 22.32 -17.16
N ALA A 216 -9.27 22.31 -17.16
CA ALA A 216 -8.46 22.56 -18.36
C ALA A 216 -8.68 21.52 -19.47
N LEU A 217 -8.76 20.23 -19.11
CA LEU A 217 -9.00 19.14 -20.08
C LEU A 217 -10.41 19.21 -20.70
N ASN A 218 -11.41 19.64 -19.92
CA ASN A 218 -12.78 19.81 -20.41
C ASN A 218 -12.96 21.06 -21.28
N SER A 219 -12.16 22.12 -21.05
CA SER A 219 -12.21 23.35 -21.85
C SER A 219 -11.68 23.16 -23.28
N SER A 220 -10.62 22.35 -23.44
CA SER A 220 -10.04 22.04 -24.77
C SER A 220 -10.94 21.22 -25.70
N ALA A 221 -12.01 20.60 -25.20
CA ALA A 221 -12.97 19.86 -26.02
C ALA A 221 -14.06 20.76 -26.64
N LEU A 222 -14.19 22.02 -26.21
CA LEU A 222 -15.25 22.94 -26.65
C LEU A 222 -14.82 23.90 -27.77
N THR A 223 -13.56 23.88 -28.22
CA THR A 223 -13.06 24.84 -29.22
C THR A 223 -12.98 24.32 -30.66
N GLN A 224 -13.48 23.11 -30.95
CA GLN A 224 -13.57 22.58 -32.33
C GLN A 224 -15.02 22.28 -32.74
N ALA A 225 -15.89 23.29 -32.71
CA ALA A 225 -17.13 23.27 -33.49
C ALA A 225 -17.71 24.68 -33.58
N ASN A 226 -17.24 25.48 -34.55
CA ASN A 226 -18.09 26.40 -35.34
C ASN A 226 -17.28 27.34 -36.24
N THR A 227 -17.18 26.99 -37.52
CA THR A 227 -17.30 27.94 -38.64
C THR A 227 -17.79 27.18 -39.87
N ARG A 228 -18.99 27.54 -40.35
CA ARG A 228 -19.57 27.13 -41.65
C ARG A 228 -19.72 28.34 -42.56
N LYS A 229 -19.75 28.05 -43.88
CA LYS A 229 -20.05 28.85 -45.10
C LYS A 229 -18.84 29.38 -45.87
N ASP A 230 -18.74 29.31 -47.20
CA ASP A 230 -19.56 28.72 -48.29
C ASP A 230 -18.74 28.87 -49.62
N LYS A 231 -18.95 27.99 -50.61
CA LYS A 231 -18.81 28.16 -52.09
C LYS A 231 -18.35 26.90 -52.86
N GLY A 232 -19.28 26.31 -53.62
CA GLY A 232 -19.24 26.19 -55.09
C GLY A 232 -18.31 25.19 -55.82
N THR A 233 -18.96 24.29 -56.58
CA THR A 233 -18.58 23.73 -57.90
C THR A 233 -18.06 22.27 -57.98
N GLU A 234 -18.99 21.39 -58.40
CA GLU A 234 -18.96 20.31 -59.40
C GLU A 234 -17.85 19.22 -59.52
N VAL A 235 -18.37 17.97 -59.51
CA VAL A 235 -18.08 16.78 -60.36
C VAL A 235 -17.17 15.63 -59.86
N SER A 236 -17.76 14.43 -60.02
CA SER A 236 -17.23 13.06 -60.18
C SER A 236 -16.98 12.16 -58.95
N THR A 237 -17.85 11.15 -58.85
CA THR A 237 -17.73 9.82 -58.22
C THR A 237 -16.57 9.00 -58.83
N PRO A 238 -16.05 7.91 -58.20
CA PRO A 238 -16.86 6.84 -57.60
C PRO A 238 -16.32 6.11 -56.33
N THR A 239 -17.25 5.33 -55.75
CA THR A 239 -17.09 4.05 -55.01
C THR A 239 -16.32 3.99 -53.68
N GLY A 240 -17.03 3.56 -52.63
CA GLY A 240 -16.45 3.10 -51.35
C GLY A 240 -17.49 3.06 -50.22
N GLU A 241 -18.22 1.94 -50.11
CA GLU A 241 -19.25 1.70 -49.10
C GLU A 241 -18.70 1.72 -47.66
N LYS A 242 -19.38 2.41 -46.75
CA LYS A 242 -19.16 2.32 -45.29
C LYS A 242 -20.44 1.82 -44.61
N SER A 243 -20.38 0.66 -43.98
CA SER A 243 -21.43 0.17 -43.08
C SER A 243 -21.42 0.93 -41.75
N GLN A 244 -22.56 1.52 -41.40
CA GLN A 244 -22.85 2.04 -40.06
C GLN A 244 -23.05 0.87 -39.07
N LYS A 245 -22.33 0.87 -37.95
CA LYS A 245 -22.56 -0.06 -36.84
C LYS A 245 -23.74 0.42 -36.00
N ILE A 246 -24.79 -0.41 -35.94
CA ILE A 246 -26.00 -0.22 -35.14
C ILE A 246 -25.71 -0.71 -33.70
N PRO A 247 -26.15 -0.01 -32.64
CA PRO A 247 -25.96 -0.44 -31.26
C PRO A 247 -26.71 -1.74 -30.92
N VAL A 248 -26.10 -2.54 -30.04
CA VAL A 248 -26.36 -3.98 -29.80
C VAL A 248 -27.75 -4.30 -29.20
N SER A 249 -28.52 -3.31 -28.75
CA SER A 249 -29.82 -3.54 -28.09
C SER A 249 -31.01 -3.74 -29.05
N GLN A 250 -30.80 -3.75 -30.37
CA GLN A 250 -31.88 -3.90 -31.37
C GLN A 250 -31.61 -4.96 -32.44
N MET A 251 -30.68 -5.90 -32.21
CA MET A 251 -30.51 -7.07 -33.09
C MET A 251 -31.39 -8.24 -32.65
N VAL A 252 -32.67 -8.21 -33.04
CA VAL A 252 -33.52 -9.39 -33.05
C VAL A 252 -34.10 -9.53 -34.45
N ARG A 253 -33.56 -10.46 -35.24
CA ARG A 253 -34.19 -10.93 -36.47
C ARG A 253 -34.63 -12.38 -36.24
N THR A 254 -35.91 -12.54 -35.96
CA THR A 254 -36.61 -13.81 -36.12
C THR A 254 -37.06 -13.89 -37.59
N ASP A 255 -36.33 -14.62 -38.43
CA ASP A 255 -36.86 -14.97 -39.76
C ASP A 255 -37.80 -16.18 -39.59
N PRO A 256 -39.10 -16.09 -39.96
CA PRO A 256 -40.08 -17.15 -39.68
C PRO A 256 -39.99 -18.38 -40.60
N ARG A 257 -38.92 -18.57 -41.37
CA ARG A 257 -38.88 -19.56 -42.46
C ARG A 257 -37.85 -20.69 -42.32
N ASP A 258 -37.08 -20.76 -41.23
CA ASP A 258 -36.20 -21.91 -40.95
C ASP A 258 -35.93 -22.07 -39.43
N PRO A 259 -36.70 -22.90 -38.69
CA PRO A 259 -36.50 -23.08 -37.25
C PRO A 259 -35.41 -24.11 -36.89
N SER A 260 -34.67 -24.66 -37.86
CA SER A 260 -33.77 -25.80 -37.59
C SER A 260 -32.56 -25.81 -38.52
N GLY A 261 -31.51 -25.08 -38.15
CA GLY A 261 -30.30 -25.01 -38.96
C GLY A 261 -29.01 -24.86 -38.17
N ARG A 262 -28.27 -25.98 -38.05
CA ARG A 262 -26.83 -26.13 -37.75
C ARG A 262 -26.40 -26.38 -36.30
N LEU A 263 -26.91 -27.49 -35.77
CA LEU A 263 -26.16 -28.40 -34.89
C LEU A 263 -25.48 -29.48 -35.75
N HIS A 264 -24.61 -29.08 -36.68
CA HIS A 264 -23.87 -30.01 -37.54
C HIS A 264 -22.51 -29.42 -37.95
N THR A 265 -21.72 -29.03 -36.95
CA THR A 265 -20.31 -28.65 -37.12
C THR A 265 -19.43 -29.25 -36.02
N TYR A 266 -19.84 -30.38 -35.44
CA TYR A 266 -19.08 -31.06 -34.38
C TYR A 266 -18.74 -32.53 -34.65
N TRP A 267 -19.08 -33.07 -35.83
CA TRP A 267 -18.70 -34.43 -36.22
C TRP A 267 -18.41 -34.51 -37.71
N GLN A 268 -17.12 -34.46 -38.07
CA GLN A 268 -16.45 -35.35 -39.04
C GLN A 268 -15.06 -34.79 -39.39
N GLY A 269 -14.06 -35.31 -38.70
CA GLY A 269 -12.66 -35.38 -39.15
C GLY A 269 -12.20 -36.82 -38.95
N GLN A 270 -12.00 -37.52 -40.06
CA GLN A 270 -11.76 -38.96 -40.19
C GLN A 270 -10.29 -39.35 -39.93
N THR A 271 -10.11 -40.35 -39.06
CA THR A 271 -9.32 -41.61 -39.23
C THR A 271 -7.90 -41.63 -39.84
N SER A 272 -6.94 -42.16 -39.07
CA SER A 272 -6.09 -43.37 -39.31
C SER A 272 -5.03 -43.41 -38.18
N ASN A 273 -4.67 -44.51 -37.50
CA ASN A 273 -4.41 -45.89 -37.90
C ASN A 273 -4.50 -46.84 -36.68
N LEU A 274 -4.88 -48.10 -36.97
CA LEU A 274 -4.57 -49.42 -36.36
C LEU A 274 -3.75 -49.47 -35.04
N GLU A 275 -3.92 -50.37 -34.06
CA GLU A 275 -4.67 -51.62 -33.92
C GLU A 275 -4.63 -52.08 -32.43
N LYS A 276 -5.68 -52.80 -31.99
CA LYS A 276 -5.76 -53.96 -31.02
C LYS A 276 -4.66 -54.10 -29.92
N LYS A 277 -4.93 -54.46 -28.67
CA LYS A 277 -6.05 -55.20 -28.05
C LYS A 277 -5.90 -55.19 -26.50
N SER A 278 -7.05 -55.29 -25.83
CA SER A 278 -7.36 -56.00 -24.57
C SER A 278 -6.61 -55.70 -23.26
N GLY A 279 -7.39 -55.46 -22.20
CA GLY A 279 -7.04 -55.91 -20.85
C GLY A 279 -7.57 -55.03 -19.72
N LEU A 280 -8.76 -55.36 -19.20
CA LEU A 280 -9.29 -54.91 -17.91
C LEU A 280 -8.28 -55.16 -16.77
N VAL A 281 -8.29 -54.33 -15.73
CA VAL A 281 -8.51 -54.72 -14.31
C VAL A 281 -8.34 -53.48 -13.40
N ALA A 282 -9.35 -53.29 -12.54
CA ALA A 282 -9.35 -52.38 -11.41
C ALA A 282 -8.55 -52.96 -10.24
N VAL A 283 -7.82 -52.12 -9.49
CA VAL A 283 -7.37 -52.47 -8.12
C VAL A 283 -7.42 -51.21 -7.25
N ARG A 284 -8.31 -51.26 -6.24
CA ARG A 284 -8.27 -50.48 -4.99
C ARG A 284 -7.04 -50.89 -4.18
N TYR A 285 -6.47 -49.97 -3.39
CA TYR A 285 -5.94 -50.35 -2.07
C TYR A 285 -6.09 -49.22 -1.05
N ASP A 286 -6.50 -49.65 0.14
CA ASP A 286 -6.77 -48.92 1.37
C ASP A 286 -5.51 -48.55 2.17
N LEU A 287 -5.75 -47.63 3.12
CA LEU A 287 -5.08 -47.29 4.38
C LEU A 287 -3.76 -47.99 4.80
N HIS A 288 -2.83 -47.15 5.28
CA HIS A 288 -2.38 -47.14 6.68
C HIS A 288 -2.21 -45.70 7.16
#